data_AF-A0A5J5DDH4-F1
#
_entry.id   AF-A0A5J5DDH4-F1
#
_cell.length_a   1.000
_cell.length_b   1.000
_cell.length_c   1.000
_cell.angle_alpha   90.00
_cell.angle_beta   90.00
_cell.angle_gamma   90.00
#
_symmetry.space_group_name_H-M   'P 1'
#
loop_
_entity.id
_entity.type
_entity.pdbx_description
1 polymer ?
#
loop_
_entity_poly.entity_id
_entity_poly.type
_entity_poly.pdbx_seq_one_letter_code
_entity_poly.pdbx_strand_id
1 'polypeptide(L)'
;MFCGDAVHRPSADPLPASRPAAQKFSAQLGEMRQRFGVSDSPLSLVLMTSRGGGESCAGALRTLRSRGVNVDEAYCLAGAPRGPILSVVRPHFLLRDGFSGPED
;
A
#
# COMPACT_ATOMS: atom_id res chain seq x y z
N MET A 1 -25.23 -2.18 7.90
CA MET A 1 -24.65 -0.86 8.23
C MET A 1 -23.51 -1.10 9.19
N PHE A 2 -22.30 -1.31 8.68
CA PHE A 2 -21.11 -1.40 9.53
C PHE A 2 -20.35 -0.09 9.39
N CYS A 3 -20.67 0.80 10.31
CA CYS A 3 -19.95 2.03 10.58
C CYS A 3 -18.83 1.67 11.55
N GLY A 4 -17.58 1.90 11.16
CA GLY A 4 -16.42 1.61 11.98
C GLY A 4 -15.15 1.70 11.15
N ASP A 5 -14.70 2.93 10.89
CA ASP A 5 -13.34 3.20 10.43
C ASP A 5 -12.38 2.79 11.55
N ALA A 6 -12.04 1.50 11.59
CA ALA A 6 -11.00 0.97 12.46
C ALA A 6 -9.64 1.38 11.87
N VAL A 7 -9.29 2.65 12.01
CA VAL A 7 -7.90 3.09 11.87
C VAL A 7 -7.16 2.49 13.06
N HIS A 8 -6.61 1.30 12.88
CA HIS A 8 -5.77 0.68 13.88
C HIS A 8 -4.49 1.52 13.99
N ARG A 9 -4.45 2.42 14.98
CA ARG A 9 -3.22 3.11 15.38
C ARG A 9 -2.43 2.14 16.25
N PRO A 10 -1.28 1.62 15.80
CA PRO A 10 -0.43 0.81 16.65
C PRO A 10 0.02 1.66 17.84
N SER A 11 -0.16 1.12 19.04
CA SER A 11 0.40 1.64 20.28
C SER A 11 1.92 1.81 20.14
N ALA A 12 2.39 3.01 20.50
CA ALA A 12 3.72 3.40 20.98
C ALA A 12 4.93 2.52 20.56
N ASP A 13 5.89 3.20 19.91
CA ASP A 13 7.12 2.74 19.25
C ASP A 13 6.92 2.11 17.86
N PRO A 14 7.16 2.87 16.76
CA PRO A 14 7.29 2.27 15.44
C PRO A 14 8.63 1.55 15.41
N LEU A 15 8.68 0.31 15.89
CA LEU A 15 9.74 -0.57 15.42
C LEU A 15 9.62 -0.60 13.89
N PRO A 16 10.65 -0.14 13.14
CA PRO A 16 10.61 -0.27 11.70
C PRO A 16 10.36 -1.74 11.43
N ALA A 17 9.29 -2.05 10.68
CA ALA A 17 9.03 -3.42 10.26
C ALA A 17 10.33 -3.91 9.64
N SER A 18 10.95 -4.90 10.27
CA SER A 18 12.25 -5.38 9.81
C SER A 18 12.09 -5.79 8.35
N ARG A 19 13.13 -5.58 7.52
CA ARG A 19 13.11 -5.99 6.10
C ARG A 19 12.53 -7.43 5.92
N PRO A 20 12.83 -8.40 6.79
CA PRO A 20 12.19 -9.72 6.79
C PRO A 20 10.67 -9.71 7.02
N ALA A 21 10.15 -8.92 7.95
CA ALA A 21 8.71 -8.81 8.21
C ALA A 21 7.96 -8.24 7.00
N ALA A 22 8.47 -7.17 6.40
CA ALA A 22 7.89 -6.58 5.20
C ALA A 22 7.90 -7.54 4.01
N GLN A 23 8.96 -8.36 3.87
CA GLN A 23 9.02 -9.41 2.85
C GLN A 23 8.00 -10.52 3.09
N LYS A 24 7.90 -11.04 4.32
CA LYS A 24 6.89 -12.06 4.68
C LYS A 24 5.48 -11.56 4.43
N PHE A 25 5.18 -10.33 4.85
CA PHE A 25 3.88 -9.71 4.61
C PHE A 25 3.57 -9.61 3.11
N SER A 26 4.53 -9.14 2.31
CA SER A 26 4.38 -9.07 0.84
C SER A 26 4.13 -10.46 0.23
N ALA A 27 4.86 -11.49 0.68
CA ALA A 27 4.68 -12.85 0.18
C ALA A 27 3.28 -13.39 0.48
N GLN A 28 2.76 -13.17 1.68
CA GLN A 28 1.40 -13.57 2.05
C GLN A 28 0.32 -12.87 1.21
N LEU A 29 0.51 -11.58 0.89
CA LEU A 29 -0.38 -10.89 -0.05
C LEU A 29 -0.35 -11.54 -1.44
N GLY A 30 0.84 -11.91 -1.92
CA GLY A 30 1.01 -12.58 -3.21
C GLY A 30 0.33 -13.96 -3.25
N GLU A 31 0.52 -14.79 -2.22
CA GLU A 31 -0.15 -16.09 -2.11
C GLU A 31 -1.68 -15.93 -2.11
N MET A 32 -2.20 -14.97 -1.35
CA MET A 32 -3.62 -14.71 -1.31
C MET A 32 -4.13 -14.26 -2.69
N ARG A 33 -3.40 -13.38 -3.40
CA ARG A 33 -3.74 -12.98 -4.77
C ARG A 33 -3.73 -14.13 -5.77
N GLN A 34 -2.78 -15.05 -5.65
CA GLN A 34 -2.74 -16.25 -6.49
C GLN A 34 -3.92 -17.19 -6.23
N ARG A 35 -4.39 -17.28 -4.99
CA ARG A 35 -5.52 -18.16 -4.61
C ARG A 35 -6.87 -17.67 -5.11
N PHE A 36 -7.11 -16.36 -5.08
CA PHE A 36 -8.42 -15.79 -5.45
C PHE A 36 -8.45 -15.15 -6.85
N GLY A 37 -7.30 -15.00 -7.51
CA GLY A 37 -7.21 -14.29 -8.78
C GLY A 37 -7.38 -12.77 -8.63
N VAL A 38 -7.50 -12.07 -9.77
CA VAL A 38 -7.63 -10.61 -9.81
C VAL A 38 -9.07 -10.17 -9.55
N SER A 39 -10.04 -10.80 -10.22
CA SER A 39 -11.44 -10.38 -10.18
C SER A 39 -12.18 -10.78 -8.91
N ASP A 40 -11.83 -11.91 -8.30
CA ASP A 40 -12.50 -12.45 -7.10
C ASP A 40 -11.65 -12.27 -5.83
N SER A 41 -10.65 -11.38 -5.88
CA SER A 41 -9.78 -11.14 -4.75
C SER A 41 -10.53 -10.49 -3.58
N PRO A 42 -10.39 -10.99 -2.34
CA PRO A 42 -10.99 -10.36 -1.18
C PRO A 42 -10.31 -9.04 -0.79
N LEU A 43 -9.19 -8.68 -1.43
CA LEU A 43 -8.49 -7.42 -1.20
C LEU A 43 -8.49 -6.58 -2.47
N SER A 44 -8.52 -5.26 -2.32
CA SER A 44 -8.10 -4.28 -3.32
C SER A 44 -6.79 -3.64 -2.85
N LEU A 45 -5.78 -3.65 -3.71
CA LEU A 45 -4.42 -3.22 -3.45
C LEU A 45 -4.10 -2.04 -4.37
N VAL A 46 -3.82 -0.89 -3.76
CA VAL A 46 -3.48 0.35 -4.47
C VAL A 46 -2.04 0.75 -4.12
N LEU A 47 -1.23 0.99 -5.15
CA LEU A 47 0.09 1.61 -4.98
C LEU A 47 -0.04 3.13 -5.14
N MET A 48 0.52 3.89 -4.21
CA MET A 48 0.62 5.34 -4.32
C MET A 48 2.05 5.79 -4.01
N THR A 49 2.71 6.43 -4.99
CA THR A 49 4.03 7.04 -4.80
C THR A 49 3.87 8.56 -4.75
N SER A 50 4.22 9.20 -3.63
CA SER A 50 4.10 10.66 -3.51
C SER A 50 5.17 11.44 -4.25
N ARG A 51 6.40 10.93 -4.25
CA ARG A 51 7.57 11.59 -4.80
C ARG A 51 8.16 10.73 -5.91
N GLY A 52 8.96 11.36 -6.77
CA GLY A 52 9.52 10.69 -7.95
C GLY A 52 8.53 10.62 -9.12
N GLY A 53 9.05 10.40 -10.32
CA GLY A 53 8.26 10.31 -11.55
C GLY A 53 7.81 8.88 -11.89
N GLY A 54 7.36 8.69 -13.14
CA GLY A 54 6.89 7.41 -13.66
C GLY A 54 7.88 6.26 -13.46
N GLU A 55 9.18 6.50 -13.58
CA GLU A 55 10.22 5.49 -13.37
C GLU A 55 10.28 4.96 -11.92
N SER A 56 10.10 5.84 -10.93
CA SER A 56 10.05 5.43 -9.52
C SER A 56 8.84 4.54 -9.25
N CYS A 57 7.69 4.95 -9.79
CA CYS A 57 6.45 4.19 -9.71
C CYS A 57 6.57 2.83 -10.42
N ALA A 58 7.16 2.78 -11.61
CA ALA A 58 7.42 1.56 -12.35
C ALA A 58 8.40 0.63 -11.59
N GLY A 59 9.45 1.17 -10.98
CA GLY A 59 10.37 0.42 -10.13
C GLY A 59 9.69 -0.20 -8.90
N ALA A 60 8.79 0.54 -8.25
CA ALA A 60 7.98 0.02 -7.16
C ALA A 60 7.06 -1.12 -7.62
N LEU A 61 6.39 -0.96 -8.77
CA LEU A 61 5.58 -2.02 -9.37
C LEU A 61 6.39 -3.27 -9.71
N ARG A 62 7.58 -3.12 -10.31
CA ARG A 62 8.49 -4.26 -10.60
C ARG A 62 8.89 -4.99 -9.32
N THR A 63 9.16 -4.25 -8.25
CA THR A 63 9.52 -4.82 -6.93
C THR A 63 8.37 -5.58 -6.28
N LEU A 64 7.13 -5.07 -6.39
CA LEU A 64 5.96 -5.79 -5.87
C LEU A 64 5.71 -7.06 -6.67
N ARG A 65 5.77 -6.98 -8.01
CA ARG A 65 5.59 -8.14 -8.90
C ARG A 65 6.63 -9.23 -8.69
N SER A 66 7.89 -8.87 -8.47
CA SER A 66 8.94 -9.87 -8.16
C SER A 66 8.72 -10.58 -6.81
N ARG A 67 7.87 -10.02 -5.95
CA ARG A 67 7.43 -10.63 -4.68
C ARG A 67 6.04 -11.29 -4.79
N GLY A 68 5.51 -11.44 -6.00
CA GLY A 68 4.19 -12.04 -6.25
C GLY A 68 3.01 -11.11 -5.97
N VAL A 69 3.23 -9.83 -5.70
CA VAL A 69 2.17 -8.87 -5.37
C VAL A 69 1.80 -8.06 -6.62
N ASN A 70 0.57 -8.27 -7.11
CA ASN A 70 -0.05 -7.41 -8.11
C ASN A 70 -0.97 -6.40 -7.42
N VAL A 71 -0.96 -5.17 -7.94
CA VAL A 71 -1.86 -4.09 -7.51
C VAL A 71 -2.94 -3.88 -8.55
N ASP A 72 -4.13 -3.50 -8.10
CA ASP A 72 -5.27 -3.22 -8.97
C ASP A 72 -5.13 -1.82 -9.58
N GLU A 73 -4.59 -0.86 -8.82
CA GLU A 73 -4.40 0.52 -9.24
C GLU A 73 -3.04 1.08 -8.79
N ALA A 74 -2.49 2.01 -9.58
CA ALA A 74 -1.24 2.68 -9.28
C ALA A 74 -1.33 4.19 -9.55
N TYR A 75 -1.02 4.99 -8.54
CA TYR A 75 -1.04 6.46 -8.58
C TYR A 75 0.37 7.02 -8.41
N CYS A 76 0.94 7.53 -9.50
CA CYS A 76 2.28 8.09 -9.54
C CYS A 76 2.21 9.63 -9.44
N LEU A 77 2.25 10.18 -8.22
CA LEU A 77 1.84 11.57 -7.97
C LEU A 77 2.90 12.64 -8.30
N ALA A 78 4.19 12.27 -8.41
CA ALA A 78 5.27 13.20 -8.76
C ALA A 78 5.32 14.52 -7.96
N GLY A 79 4.97 14.46 -6.68
CA GLY A 79 4.91 15.60 -5.76
C GLY A 79 3.52 16.17 -5.53
N ALA A 80 2.51 15.76 -6.32
CA ALA A 80 1.13 16.16 -6.11
C ALA A 80 0.58 15.66 -4.76
N PRO A 81 -0.36 16.40 -4.15
CA PRO A 81 -0.93 16.04 -2.85
C PRO A 81 -1.67 14.70 -2.92
N ARG A 82 -1.49 13.88 -1.88
CA ARG A 82 -2.16 12.57 -1.74
C ARG A 82 -3.63 12.69 -1.35
N GLY A 83 -3.98 13.74 -0.63
CA GLY A 83 -5.30 13.94 -0.01
C GLY A 83 -6.48 13.72 -0.95
N PRO A 84 -6.50 14.34 -2.15
CA PRO A 84 -7.58 14.14 -3.11
C PRO A 84 -7.77 12.68 -3.51
N ILE A 85 -6.69 11.95 -3.80
CA ILE A 85 -6.78 10.54 -4.20
C ILE A 85 -7.21 9.67 -3.01
N LEU A 86 -6.66 9.88 -1.82
CA LEU A 86 -7.05 9.12 -0.62
C LEU A 86 -8.52 9.31 -0.25
N SER A 87 -9.09 10.50 -0.52
CA SER A 87 -10.51 10.77 -0.30
C SER A 87 -11.44 9.95 -1.20
N VAL A 88 -10.97 9.56 -2.39
CA VAL A 88 -11.71 8.73 -3.35
C VAL A 88 -11.47 7.25 -3.09
N VAL A 89 -10.19 6.84 -2.94
CA VAL A 89 -9.81 5.43 -2.74
C VAL A 89 -10.30 4.90 -1.39
N ARG A 90 -10.35 5.75 -0.35
CA ARG A 90 -10.78 5.42 1.02
C ARG A 90 -10.24 4.06 1.50
N PRO A 91 -8.91 3.89 1.57
CA PRO A 91 -8.33 2.61 1.90
C PRO A 91 -8.69 2.19 3.34
N HIS A 92 -9.06 0.93 3.51
CA HIS A 92 -9.28 0.34 4.84
C HIS A 92 -7.99 0.25 5.65
N PHE A 93 -6.86 -0.01 4.97
CA PHE A 93 -5.52 -0.09 5.57
C PHE A 93 -4.54 0.74 4.75
N LEU A 94 -3.72 1.54 5.42
CA LEU A 94 -2.67 2.33 4.80
C LEU A 94 -1.29 1.83 5.26
N LEU A 95 -0.50 1.30 4.33
CA LEU A 95 0.88 0.91 4.59
C LEU A 95 1.82 2.02 4.13
N ARG A 96 2.63 2.54 5.05
CA ARG A 96 3.69 3.52 4.77
C ARG A 96 4.99 3.06 5.41
N ASP A 97 6.10 3.32 4.72
CA ASP A 97 7.41 3.29 5.36
C ASP A 97 7.49 4.43 6.38
N GLY A 98 8.17 4.20 7.50
CA GLY A 98 8.10 5.03 8.70
C GLY A 98 8.42 6.51 8.47
N PHE A 99 7.65 7.35 9.16
CA PHE A 99 7.77 8.80 9.38
C PHE A 99 7.91 9.70 8.13
N SER A 100 6.76 10.14 7.62
CA SER A 100 6.64 11.57 7.28
C SER A 100 5.98 12.22 8.48
N GLY A 101 6.50 13.36 8.95
CA GLY A 101 5.83 14.20 9.94
C GLY A 101 4.41 14.57 9.50
N PRO A 102 3.63 15.29 10.32
CA PRO A 102 2.28 15.68 9.94
C PRO A 102 2.29 16.30 8.55
N GLU A 103 1.61 15.63 7.61
CA GLU A 103 1.41 16.13 6.24
C GLU A 103 0.56 17.41 6.35
N ASP A 104 1.13 18.52 5.87
CA ASP A 104 0.46 19.43 4.93
C ASP A 104 0.96 19.07 3.52
#